data_AF-A0A352XZH1-F1
#
_entry.id   AF-A0A352XZH1-F1
#
_cell.length_a   1.000
_cell.length_b   1.000
_cell.length_c   1.000
_cell.angle_alpha   90.00
_cell.angle_beta   90.00
_cell.angle_gamma   90.00
#
_symmetry.space_group_name_H-M   'P 1'
#
loop_
_entity.id
_entity.type
_entity.pdbx_description
1 polymer ?
#
loop_
_entity_poly.entity_id
_entity_poly.type
_entity_poly.pdbx_seq_one_letter_code
_entity_poly.pdbx_strand_id
1 'polypeptide(L)'
;MESITAQDTSKPGEVPDSSISLDQQEEGQTQQAIVSTIPVNIVWTPRFIVLFAMTLAFGLSVESLLTLAWVNHLIQARLVLLSETLLAFSCLIVIAISSRSRWIRLGAIFGSNWAIFTSINLFVPVSSLDPSTPIFSLLNAIICSALFGTFICFSIEHTFVTKWDHWFFRLALIGSICAVPLIFFITPPENRSLSAFESGIAALMLVLSLLVWWARPSCWNVQPGLTLLFGLLPAIELFLSVPTIGTGSTNFYLTQVSLLCFLLALMRLLQGMKRR
;
A
#
# COMPACT_ATOMS: atom_id res chain seq x y z
N MET A 1 33.08 68.86 -52.13
CA MET A 1 33.47 69.80 -51.07
C MET A 1 32.48 70.94 -51.15
N GLU A 2 31.76 71.21 -50.05
CA GLU A 2 30.65 72.18 -49.88
C GLU A 2 29.33 71.83 -50.63
N SER A 3 28.11 72.04 -50.12
CA SER A 3 27.59 72.65 -48.89
C SER A 3 26.07 72.33 -48.74
N ILE A 4 25.68 71.95 -47.51
CA ILE A 4 24.49 72.33 -46.69
C ILE A 4 23.09 72.44 -47.33
N THR A 5 22.12 71.72 -46.75
CA THR A 5 20.69 72.15 -46.68
C THR A 5 20.07 71.79 -45.31
N ALA A 6 19.52 72.79 -44.62
CA ALA A 6 18.69 72.72 -43.40
C ALA A 6 17.19 72.57 -43.80
N GLN A 7 16.40 71.68 -43.18
CA GLN A 7 15.47 71.87 -42.03
C GLN A 7 14.10 72.51 -42.36
N ASP A 8 13.06 71.98 -41.68
CA ASP A 8 11.65 72.42 -41.43
C ASP A 8 10.57 71.61 -42.18
N THR A 9 9.38 71.27 -41.64
CA THR A 9 8.62 71.69 -40.44
C THR A 9 7.56 70.62 -40.07
N SER A 10 6.93 70.79 -38.91
CA SER A 10 6.00 69.90 -38.19
C SER A 10 4.47 70.04 -38.50
N LYS A 11 3.72 68.93 -38.27
CA LYS A 11 2.35 68.77 -37.67
C LYS A 11 1.09 69.17 -38.50
N PRO A 12 -0.18 68.84 -38.09
CA PRO A 12 -0.77 67.80 -37.19
C PRO A 12 -2.13 67.17 -37.68
N GLY A 13 -2.77 66.23 -36.95
CA GLY A 13 -4.26 66.08 -36.93
C GLY A 13 -4.92 64.66 -36.86
N GLU A 14 -5.58 64.37 -35.72
CA GLU A 14 -6.78 63.54 -35.37
C GLU A 14 -7.43 62.42 -36.25
N VAL A 15 -7.50 61.18 -35.69
CA VAL A 15 -8.63 60.24 -35.30
C VAL A 15 -9.98 60.32 -36.10
N PRO A 16 -10.68 59.20 -36.54
CA PRO A 16 -11.33 58.20 -35.64
C PRO A 16 -11.61 56.73 -36.08
N ASP A 17 -12.06 55.99 -35.06
CA ASP A 17 -12.61 54.63 -34.81
C ASP A 17 -13.36 53.77 -35.84
N SER A 18 -13.39 52.46 -35.51
CA SER A 18 -14.42 51.41 -35.76
C SER A 18 -14.45 50.77 -37.17
N SER A 19 -14.67 49.47 -37.40
CA SER A 19 -14.93 48.27 -36.61
C SER A 19 -14.96 47.06 -37.56
N ILE A 20 -14.52 45.88 -37.08
CA ILE A 20 -14.92 44.52 -37.49
C ILE A 20 -14.52 44.01 -38.89
N SER A 21 -13.61 43.03 -38.90
CA SER A 21 -13.75 41.80 -39.72
C SER A 21 -13.01 40.67 -39.02
N LEU A 22 -13.76 39.77 -38.37
CA LEU A 22 -13.30 38.41 -38.09
C LEU A 22 -13.19 37.66 -39.43
N ASP A 23 -12.39 36.59 -39.42
CA ASP A 23 -12.20 35.59 -40.48
C ASP A 23 -11.13 35.91 -41.53
N GLN A 24 -9.87 35.68 -41.15
CA GLN A 24 -8.88 35.10 -42.06
C GLN A 24 -7.75 34.38 -41.28
N GLN A 25 -7.93 33.08 -41.11
CA GLN A 25 -6.93 32.09 -41.54
C GLN A 25 -5.51 32.18 -40.92
N GLU A 26 -5.36 31.70 -39.68
CA GLU A 26 -4.10 31.15 -39.15
C GLU A 26 -4.24 29.63 -38.93
N GLU A 27 -4.40 28.89 -40.03
CA GLU A 27 -3.93 27.50 -40.10
C GLU A 27 -2.42 27.56 -40.34
N GLY A 28 -1.62 27.30 -39.31
CA GLY A 28 -0.18 27.20 -39.52
C GLY A 28 0.68 27.46 -38.31
N GLN A 29 0.47 26.76 -37.20
CA GLN A 29 1.58 26.36 -36.33
C GLN A 29 1.15 25.23 -35.41
N THR A 30 1.48 24.03 -35.88
CA THR A 30 1.66 22.80 -35.14
C THR A 30 2.59 23.08 -33.95
N GLN A 31 2.05 23.56 -32.83
CA GLN A 31 2.65 23.32 -31.52
C GLN A 31 2.46 21.84 -31.22
N GLN A 32 3.33 21.04 -31.85
CA GLN A 32 3.84 19.81 -31.28
C GLN A 32 4.26 20.16 -29.85
N ALA A 33 3.34 19.94 -28.91
CA ALA A 33 3.69 19.72 -27.53
C ALA A 33 4.70 18.58 -27.58
N ILE A 34 5.98 18.93 -27.45
CA ILE A 34 7.05 18.00 -27.13
C ILE A 34 6.61 17.42 -25.80
N VAL A 35 5.89 16.29 -25.88
CA VAL A 35 5.67 15.39 -24.76
C VAL A 35 7.07 15.03 -24.33
N SER A 36 7.57 15.74 -23.33
CA SER A 36 8.74 15.36 -22.57
C SER A 36 8.41 13.99 -22.00
N THR A 37 8.80 12.96 -22.74
CA THR A 37 8.73 11.57 -22.33
C THR A 37 9.75 11.46 -21.22
N ILE A 38 9.29 11.73 -19.99
CA ILE A 38 10.01 11.34 -18.79
C ILE A 38 10.36 9.86 -19.01
N PRO A 39 11.66 9.49 -19.05
CA PRO A 39 12.03 8.13 -19.35
C PRO A 39 11.33 7.23 -18.35
N VAL A 40 10.51 6.32 -18.85
CA VAL A 40 9.92 5.24 -18.06
C VAL A 40 11.11 4.48 -17.52
N ASN A 41 11.47 4.76 -16.27
CA ASN A 41 12.53 4.06 -15.58
C ASN A 41 12.01 2.64 -15.36
N ILE A 42 12.35 1.73 -16.28
CA ILE A 42 11.92 0.34 -16.25
C ILE A 42 12.57 -0.30 -15.01
N VAL A 43 11.81 -0.34 -13.92
CA VAL A 43 12.24 -0.80 -12.59
C VAL A 43 12.66 -2.28 -12.60
N TRP A 44 12.18 -3.06 -13.58
CA TRP A 44 12.50 -4.48 -13.75
C TRP A 44 13.72 -4.68 -14.65
N THR A 45 14.90 -4.29 -14.16
CA THR A 45 16.13 -4.75 -14.78
C THR A 45 16.33 -6.24 -14.49
N PRO A 46 16.83 -7.07 -15.43
CA PRO A 46 17.06 -8.50 -15.20
C PRO A 46 17.85 -8.79 -13.92
N ARG A 47 18.83 -7.93 -13.60
CA ARG A 47 19.62 -8.00 -12.35
C ARG A 47 18.76 -7.85 -11.10
N PHE A 48 17.79 -6.93 -11.10
CA PHE A 48 16.87 -6.74 -9.99
C PHE A 48 16.01 -7.99 -9.77
N ILE A 49 15.48 -8.59 -10.85
CA ILE A 49 14.65 -9.79 -10.77
C ILE A 49 15.42 -10.93 -10.12
N VAL A 50 16.66 -11.16 -10.57
CA VAL A 50 17.52 -12.22 -10.05
C VAL A 50 17.84 -11.99 -8.58
N LEU A 51 18.25 -10.78 -8.19
CA LEU A 51 18.56 -10.46 -6.79
C LEU A 51 17.33 -10.61 -5.88
N PHE A 52 16.17 -10.16 -6.36
CA PHE A 52 14.91 -10.29 -5.63
C PHE A 52 14.53 -11.77 -5.47
N ALA A 53 14.56 -12.54 -6.55
CA ALA A 53 14.26 -13.98 -6.53
C ALA A 53 15.24 -14.75 -5.63
N MET A 54 16.53 -14.43 -5.67
CA MET A 54 17.54 -15.05 -4.80
C MET A 54 17.30 -14.71 -3.32
N THR A 55 17.01 -13.44 -3.01
CA THR A 55 16.70 -13.01 -1.64
C THR A 55 15.43 -13.69 -1.13
N LEU A 56 14.41 -13.77 -1.97
CA LEU A 56 13.15 -14.42 -1.64
C LEU A 56 13.33 -15.93 -1.46
N ALA A 57 14.03 -16.61 -2.37
CA ALA A 57 14.32 -18.04 -2.26
C ALA A 57 15.15 -18.36 -1.01
N PHE A 58 16.14 -17.53 -0.69
CA PHE A 58 16.93 -17.65 0.54
C PHE A 58 16.04 -17.46 1.77
N GLY A 59 15.22 -16.41 1.81
CA GLY A 59 14.28 -16.16 2.90
C GLY A 59 13.31 -17.34 3.10
N LEU A 60 12.65 -17.81 2.03
CA LEU A 60 11.77 -18.98 2.08
C LEU A 60 12.48 -20.24 2.56
N SER A 61 13.76 -20.42 2.20
CA SER A 61 14.57 -21.54 2.66
C SER A 61 14.83 -21.46 4.16
N VAL A 62 15.14 -20.26 4.68
CA VAL A 62 15.30 -20.01 6.12
C VAL A 62 13.98 -20.27 6.86
N GLU A 63 12.84 -19.79 6.35
CA GLU A 63 11.53 -20.04 6.96
C GLU A 63 11.14 -21.52 6.95
N SER A 64 11.46 -22.25 5.87
CA SER A 64 11.27 -23.70 5.83
C SER A 64 12.08 -24.42 6.90
N LEU A 65 13.31 -23.98 7.14
CA LEU A 65 14.22 -24.55 8.14
C LEU A 65 13.74 -24.23 9.57
N LEU A 66 13.22 -23.01 9.81
CA LEU A 66 12.57 -22.62 11.06
C LEU A 66 11.31 -23.44 11.33
N THR A 67 10.47 -23.65 10.32
CA THR A 67 9.30 -24.52 10.42
C THR A 67 9.71 -25.95 10.78
N LEU A 68 10.74 -26.50 10.14
CA LEU A 68 11.24 -27.84 10.46
C LEU A 68 11.81 -27.91 11.89
N ALA A 69 12.52 -26.89 12.34
CA ALA A 69 13.03 -26.81 13.71
C ALA A 69 11.90 -26.74 14.74
N TRP A 70 10.80 -26.05 14.44
CA TRP A 70 9.61 -26.02 15.28
C TRP A 70 8.89 -27.38 15.33
N VAL A 71 8.70 -28.04 14.18
CA VAL A 71 8.10 -29.39 14.10
C VAL A 71 8.90 -30.40 14.93
N ASN A 72 10.23 -30.26 14.95
CA ASN A 72 11.13 -31.09 15.76
C ASN A 72 11.25 -30.63 17.23
N HIS A 73 10.41 -29.68 17.68
CA HIS A 73 10.38 -29.13 19.04
C HIS A 73 11.70 -28.48 19.52
N LEU A 74 12.59 -28.09 18.60
CA LEU A 74 13.85 -27.43 18.94
C LEU A 74 13.64 -25.94 19.30
N ILE A 75 12.60 -25.33 18.74
CA ILE A 75 12.27 -23.91 18.93
C ILE A 75 10.77 -23.73 19.16
N GLN A 76 10.41 -22.65 19.84
CA GLN A 76 9.01 -22.29 20.09
C GLN A 76 8.51 -21.33 18.99
N ALA A 77 7.47 -21.72 18.26
CA ALA A 77 6.87 -20.93 17.16
C ALA A 77 6.60 -19.46 17.54
N ARG A 78 6.12 -19.25 18.77
CA ARG A 78 5.82 -17.93 19.32
C ARG A 78 7.03 -16.99 19.33
N LEU A 79 8.21 -17.49 19.68
CA LEU A 79 9.42 -16.67 19.74
C LEU A 79 9.89 -16.27 18.35
N VAL A 80 9.74 -17.18 17.38
CA VAL A 80 10.09 -16.93 15.98
C VAL A 80 9.21 -15.83 15.41
N LEU A 81 7.87 -15.97 15.49
CA LEU A 81 6.92 -14.97 15.00
C LEU A 81 7.08 -13.62 15.70
N LEU A 82 7.38 -13.64 17.00
CA LEU A 82 7.65 -12.42 17.75
C LEU A 82 8.93 -11.73 17.24
N SER A 83 9.99 -12.49 16.98
CA SER A 83 11.25 -11.93 16.49
C SER A 83 11.09 -11.26 15.12
N GLU A 84 10.35 -11.88 14.20
CA GLU A 84 10.03 -11.31 12.89
C GLU A 84 9.15 -10.05 13.01
N THR A 85 8.14 -10.09 13.89
CA THR A 85 7.26 -8.94 14.16
C THR A 85 8.04 -7.77 14.76
N LEU A 86 8.97 -8.02 15.68
CA LEU A 86 9.83 -6.99 16.29
C LEU A 86 10.83 -6.42 15.28
N LEU A 87 11.32 -7.24 14.35
CA LEU A 87 12.16 -6.77 13.26
C LEU A 87 11.37 -5.84 12.33
N ALA A 88 10.15 -6.22 11.95
CA ALA A 88 9.26 -5.38 11.17
C ALA A 88 8.91 -4.07 11.90
N PHE A 89 8.65 -4.12 13.21
CA PHE A 89 8.43 -2.94 14.05
C PHE A 89 9.62 -1.98 14.04
N SER A 90 10.83 -2.52 14.17
CA SER A 90 12.07 -1.73 14.11
C SER A 90 12.23 -1.06 12.75
N CYS A 91 11.95 -1.77 11.65
CA CYS A 91 11.94 -1.18 10.31
C CYS A 91 10.90 -0.05 10.18
N LEU A 92 9.70 -0.23 10.73
CA LEU A 92 8.65 0.79 10.71
C LEU A 92 9.06 2.04 11.51
N ILE A 93 9.71 1.89 12.66
CA ILE A 93 10.27 3.03 13.41
C ILE A 93 11.30 3.78 12.57
N VAL A 94 12.24 3.07 11.94
CA VAL A 94 13.24 3.68 11.08
C VAL A 94 12.58 4.44 9.92
N ILE A 95 11.53 3.87 9.30
CA ILE A 95 10.73 4.54 8.27
C ILE A 95 10.05 5.80 8.82
N ALA A 96 9.42 5.71 9.99
CA ALA A 96 8.70 6.82 10.61
C ALA A 96 9.63 8.02 10.93
N ILE A 97 10.88 7.75 11.34
CA ILE A 97 11.88 8.77 11.65
C ILE A 97 12.51 9.33 10.36
N SER A 98 12.84 8.45 9.40
CA SER A 98 13.63 8.84 8.22
C SER A 98 12.78 9.45 7.10
N SER A 99 11.46 9.26 7.12
CA SER A 99 10.59 9.69 6.02
C SER A 99 10.25 11.18 6.08
N ARG A 100 10.41 11.86 4.94
CA ARG A 100 9.99 13.26 4.76
C ARG A 100 8.50 13.39 4.41
N SER A 101 7.93 12.38 3.75
CA SER A 101 6.50 12.41 3.39
C SER A 101 5.61 12.15 4.60
N ARG A 102 4.56 12.96 4.75
CA ARG A 102 3.55 12.81 5.80
C ARG A 102 2.78 11.50 5.66
N TRP A 103 2.53 11.03 4.45
CA TRP A 103 1.80 9.78 4.21
C TRP A 103 2.60 8.56 4.63
N ILE A 104 3.90 8.50 4.30
CA ILE A 104 4.77 7.42 4.76
C ILE A 104 4.86 7.41 6.29
N ARG A 105 5.00 8.58 6.93
CA ARG A 105 5.02 8.66 8.40
C ARG A 105 3.73 8.14 9.01
N LEU A 106 2.57 8.54 8.47
CA LEU A 106 1.27 8.08 8.96
C LEU A 106 1.10 6.57 8.78
N GLY A 107 1.50 6.03 7.62
CA GLY A 107 1.51 4.58 7.38
C GLY A 107 2.40 3.83 8.36
N ALA A 108 3.60 4.35 8.65
CA ALA A 108 4.51 3.73 9.61
C ALA A 108 3.97 3.77 11.06
N ILE A 109 3.21 4.81 11.45
CA ILE A 109 2.54 4.87 12.75
C ILE A 109 1.44 3.80 12.83
N PHE A 110 0.59 3.68 11.80
CA PHE A 110 -0.41 2.61 11.76
C PHE A 110 0.24 1.22 11.77
N GLY A 111 1.35 1.03 11.05
CA GLY A 111 2.08 -0.23 11.03
C GLY A 111 2.71 -0.56 12.38
N SER A 112 3.15 0.48 13.10
CA SER A 112 3.69 0.33 14.45
C SER A 112 2.60 -0.14 15.42
N ASN A 113 1.39 0.41 15.32
CA ASN A 113 0.23 -0.07 16.09
C ASN A 113 -0.09 -1.53 15.75
N TRP A 114 -0.10 -1.89 14.46
CA TRP A 114 -0.28 -3.27 14.02
C TRP A 114 0.74 -4.22 14.69
N ALA A 115 2.03 -3.86 14.70
CA ALA A 115 3.07 -4.71 15.27
C ALA A 115 2.95 -4.84 16.81
N ILE A 116 2.54 -3.76 17.50
CA ILE A 116 2.28 -3.77 18.95
C ILE A 116 1.12 -4.73 19.27
N PHE A 117 -0.04 -4.58 18.62
CA PHE A 117 -1.19 -5.44 18.87
C PHE A 117 -0.96 -6.89 18.44
N THR A 118 -0.21 -7.12 17.35
CA THR A 118 0.20 -8.47 16.94
C THR A 118 1.12 -9.10 17.99
N SER A 119 2.07 -8.33 18.53
CA SER A 119 2.93 -8.79 19.63
C SER A 119 2.11 -9.13 20.86
N ILE A 120 1.14 -8.30 21.25
CA ILE A 120 0.20 -8.58 22.34
C ILE A 120 -0.60 -9.86 22.05
N ASN A 121 -1.06 -10.08 20.84
CA ASN A 121 -1.78 -11.31 20.47
C ASN A 121 -0.90 -12.56 20.66
N LEU A 122 0.40 -12.46 20.35
CA LEU A 122 1.37 -13.53 20.62
C LEU A 122 1.67 -13.70 22.13
N PHE A 123 1.71 -12.58 22.88
CA PHE A 123 1.47 -12.42 24.34
C PHE A 123 0.53 -13.39 25.04
N VAL A 124 -0.71 -13.40 24.55
CA VAL A 124 -1.84 -13.90 25.31
C VAL A 124 -1.80 -15.43 25.31
N PRO A 125 -1.65 -16.10 26.46
CA PRO A 125 -1.66 -17.55 26.49
C PRO A 125 -3.06 -18.04 26.15
N VAL A 126 -3.18 -18.73 25.02
CA VAL A 126 -4.42 -19.39 24.58
C VAL A 126 -4.95 -20.37 25.64
N SER A 127 -4.05 -20.85 26.52
CA SER A 127 -4.36 -21.76 27.62
C SER A 127 -4.89 -21.10 28.90
N SER A 128 -4.85 -19.76 29.04
CA SER A 128 -5.28 -19.06 30.25
C SER A 128 -6.58 -18.26 30.09
N LEU A 129 -7.11 -18.15 28.87
CA LEU A 129 -8.35 -17.44 28.59
C LEU A 129 -9.33 -18.39 27.90
N ASP A 130 -10.58 -18.31 28.34
CA ASP A 130 -11.67 -19.05 27.70
C ASP A 130 -11.78 -18.59 26.23
N PRO A 131 -11.68 -19.49 25.23
CA PRO A 131 -11.75 -19.15 23.81
C PRO A 131 -13.09 -18.53 23.40
N SER A 132 -14.11 -18.60 24.26
CA SER A 132 -15.39 -17.90 24.08
C SER A 132 -15.32 -16.39 24.36
N THR A 133 -14.19 -15.88 24.87
CA THR A 133 -14.05 -14.45 25.18
C THR A 133 -13.93 -13.59 23.91
N PRO A 134 -14.69 -12.48 23.81
CA PRO A 134 -14.68 -11.59 22.63
C PRO A 134 -13.36 -10.82 22.44
N ILE A 135 -12.39 -11.03 23.32
CA ILE A 135 -11.10 -10.32 23.30
C ILE A 135 -10.31 -10.68 22.04
N PHE A 136 -10.32 -11.95 21.60
CA PHE A 136 -9.56 -12.39 20.42
C PHE A 136 -10.14 -11.83 19.10
N SER A 137 -11.47 -11.78 18.98
CA SER A 137 -12.13 -11.20 17.80
C SER A 137 -11.88 -9.70 17.70
N LEU A 138 -11.96 -8.99 18.82
CA LEU A 138 -11.68 -7.55 18.88
C LEU A 138 -10.22 -7.26 18.54
N LEU A 139 -9.29 -8.03 19.12
CA LEU A 139 -7.86 -7.85 18.86
C LEU A 139 -7.52 -8.09 17.39
N ASN A 140 -8.10 -9.12 16.78
CA ASN A 140 -7.93 -9.39 15.35
C ASN A 140 -8.49 -8.24 14.48
N ALA A 141 -9.65 -7.70 14.83
CA ALA A 141 -10.24 -6.55 14.13
C ALA A 141 -9.34 -5.31 14.22
N ILE A 142 -8.75 -5.03 15.38
CA ILE A 142 -7.80 -3.93 15.59
C ILE A 142 -6.54 -4.13 14.73
N ILE A 143 -5.96 -5.33 14.75
CA ILE A 143 -4.78 -5.69 13.96
C ILE A 143 -5.06 -5.47 12.47
N CYS A 144 -6.14 -6.03 11.94
CA CYS A 144 -6.50 -5.91 10.52
C CYS A 144 -6.80 -4.46 10.12
N SER A 145 -7.44 -3.67 11.00
CA SER A 145 -7.72 -2.26 10.75
C SER A 145 -6.44 -1.41 10.71
N ALA A 146 -5.50 -1.65 11.63
CA ALA A 146 -4.21 -0.98 11.66
C ALA A 146 -3.37 -1.31 10.41
N LEU A 147 -3.40 -2.57 9.99
CA LEU A 147 -2.75 -3.02 8.76
C LEU A 147 -3.35 -2.33 7.52
N PHE A 148 -4.68 -2.27 7.42
CA PHE A 148 -5.35 -1.56 6.34
C PHE A 148 -4.98 -0.07 6.27
N GLY A 149 -4.94 0.61 7.43
CA GLY A 149 -4.49 2.00 7.52
C GLY A 149 -3.06 2.19 7.01
N THR A 150 -2.16 1.26 7.36
CA THR A 150 -0.77 1.22 6.87
C THR A 150 -0.74 1.13 5.35
N PHE A 151 -1.54 0.23 4.80
CA PHE A 151 -1.54 -0.10 3.37
C PHE A 151 -2.11 1.03 2.53
N ILE A 152 -3.20 1.66 2.97
CA ILE A 152 -3.72 2.87 2.32
C ILE A 152 -2.63 3.93 2.26
N CYS A 153 -2.02 4.25 3.41
CA CYS A 153 -1.04 5.32 3.49
C CYS A 153 0.17 5.08 2.58
N PHE A 154 0.70 3.85 2.57
CA PHE A 154 1.81 3.48 1.67
C PHE A 154 1.40 3.43 0.20
N SER A 155 0.15 3.07 -0.12
CA SER A 155 -0.34 3.02 -1.50
C SER A 155 -0.56 4.41 -2.12
N ILE A 156 -0.90 5.41 -1.30
CA ILE A 156 -1.11 6.79 -1.75
C ILE A 156 0.22 7.45 -2.09
N GLU A 157 1.27 7.11 -1.35
CA GLU A 157 2.58 7.67 -1.60
C GLU A 157 3.10 7.27 -2.98
N HIS A 158 3.45 8.28 -3.79
CA HIS A 158 3.99 8.14 -5.15
C HIS A 158 3.02 7.58 -6.20
N THR A 159 1.74 7.40 -5.90
CA THR A 159 0.73 7.15 -6.95
C THR A 159 -0.01 8.44 -7.28
N PHE A 160 0.01 8.83 -8.55
CA PHE A 160 -0.88 9.88 -9.02
C PHE A 160 -2.31 9.33 -9.00
N VAL A 161 -3.20 10.00 -8.27
CA VAL A 161 -4.58 9.55 -8.14
C VAL A 161 -5.26 9.69 -9.50
N THR A 162 -5.48 8.56 -10.17
CA THR A 162 -6.18 8.54 -11.46
C THR A 162 -7.70 8.64 -11.26
N LYS A 163 -8.45 8.82 -12.36
CA LYS A 163 -9.92 8.77 -12.31
C LYS A 163 -10.43 7.41 -11.81
N TRP A 164 -9.71 6.34 -12.13
CA TRP A 164 -10.03 4.99 -11.68
C TRP A 164 -9.85 4.84 -10.16
N ASP A 165 -8.77 5.39 -9.61
CA ASP A 165 -8.53 5.36 -8.15
C ASP A 165 -9.67 6.04 -7.37
N HIS A 166 -10.20 7.17 -7.86
CA HIS A 166 -11.35 7.83 -7.24
C HIS A 166 -12.61 6.96 -7.25
N TRP A 167 -12.90 6.30 -8.38
CA TRP A 167 -14.02 5.39 -8.51
C TRP A 167 -13.86 4.18 -7.59
N PHE A 168 -12.66 3.62 -7.54
CA PHE A 168 -12.31 2.50 -6.66
C PHE A 168 -12.50 2.86 -5.19
N PHE A 169 -11.95 3.98 -4.71
CA PHE A 169 -12.11 4.37 -3.30
C PHE A 169 -13.58 4.66 -2.94
N ARG A 170 -14.36 5.24 -3.86
CA ARG A 170 -15.81 5.43 -3.66
C ARG A 170 -16.54 4.10 -3.56
N LEU A 171 -16.30 3.18 -4.49
CA LEU A 171 -16.91 1.85 -4.45
C LEU A 171 -16.47 1.03 -3.24
N ALA A 172 -15.20 1.09 -2.87
CA ALA A 172 -14.68 0.42 -1.68
C ALA A 172 -15.35 0.94 -0.40
N LEU A 173 -15.53 2.27 -0.29
CA LEU A 173 -16.21 2.88 0.85
C LEU A 173 -17.70 2.51 0.91
N ILE A 174 -18.43 2.64 -0.21
CA ILE A 174 -19.85 2.26 -0.29
C ILE A 174 -20.01 0.76 -0.01
N GLY A 175 -19.18 -0.07 -0.64
CA GLY A 175 -19.15 -1.52 -0.44
C GLY A 175 -18.88 -1.89 1.01
N SER A 176 -17.92 -1.23 1.67
CA SER A 176 -17.64 -1.44 3.09
C SER A 176 -18.82 -1.09 3.99
N ILE A 177 -19.49 0.04 3.73
CA ILE A 177 -20.65 0.49 4.52
C ILE A 177 -21.83 -0.48 4.36
N CYS A 178 -22.03 -1.03 3.16
CA CYS A 178 -23.12 -1.97 2.88
C CYS A 178 -22.79 -3.41 3.33
N ALA A 179 -21.54 -3.85 3.21
CA ALA A 179 -21.13 -5.23 3.49
C ALA A 179 -21.24 -5.57 4.98
N VAL A 180 -20.84 -4.65 5.86
CA VAL A 180 -20.90 -4.86 7.31
C VAL A 180 -22.32 -5.17 7.83
N PRO A 181 -23.36 -4.36 7.54
CA PRO A 181 -24.74 -4.70 7.93
C PRO A 181 -25.27 -5.92 7.17
N LEU A 182 -24.90 -6.11 5.91
CA LEU A 182 -25.33 -7.28 5.14
C LEU A 182 -24.81 -8.60 5.75
N ILE A 183 -23.55 -8.64 6.18
CA ILE A 183 -22.96 -9.77 6.92
C ILE A 183 -23.75 -10.01 8.22
N PHE A 184 -24.09 -8.94 8.95
CA PHE A 184 -24.90 -9.05 10.17
C PHE A 184 -26.30 -9.62 9.92
N PHE A 185 -26.98 -9.20 8.85
CA PHE A 185 -28.32 -9.68 8.52
C PHE A 185 -28.34 -11.13 8.01
N ILE A 186 -27.34 -11.53 7.22
CA ILE A 186 -27.20 -12.89 6.69
C ILE A 186 -26.80 -13.89 7.79
N THR A 187 -26.06 -13.44 8.81
CA THR A 187 -25.68 -14.32 9.92
C THR A 187 -26.94 -14.83 10.64
N PRO A 188 -27.08 -16.17 10.82
CA PRO A 188 -28.22 -16.77 11.48
C PRO A 188 -28.43 -16.14 12.87
N PRO A 189 -29.69 -15.88 13.29
CA PRO A 189 -29.98 -15.18 14.54
C PRO A 189 -29.35 -15.84 15.77
N GLU A 190 -29.19 -17.16 15.76
CA GLU A 190 -28.51 -17.94 16.81
C GLU A 190 -26.98 -17.72 16.88
N ASN A 191 -26.36 -17.23 15.81
CA ASN A 191 -24.94 -16.93 15.71
C ASN A 191 -24.64 -15.42 15.65
N ARG A 192 -25.65 -14.56 15.83
CA ARG A 192 -25.47 -13.10 15.87
C ARG A 192 -24.82 -12.70 17.18
N SER A 193 -23.49 -12.64 17.19
CA SER A 193 -22.69 -12.14 18.29
C SER A 193 -21.87 -10.92 17.87
N LEU A 194 -21.41 -10.15 18.87
CA LEU A 194 -20.44 -9.06 18.66
C LEU A 194 -19.13 -9.58 18.05
N SER A 195 -18.72 -10.80 18.43
CA SER A 195 -17.51 -11.44 17.90
C SER A 195 -17.62 -11.81 16.41
N ALA A 196 -18.80 -12.22 15.94
CA ALA A 196 -19.04 -12.47 14.52
C ALA A 196 -18.93 -11.18 13.70
N PHE A 197 -19.43 -10.07 14.25
CA PHE A 197 -19.32 -8.75 13.64
C PHE A 197 -17.85 -8.27 13.55
N GLU A 198 -17.09 -8.40 14.63
CA GLU A 198 -15.66 -8.05 14.67
C GLU A 198 -14.84 -8.90 13.69
N SER A 199 -15.12 -10.21 13.62
CA SER A 199 -14.48 -11.10 12.64
C SER A 199 -14.83 -10.72 11.20
N GLY A 200 -16.08 -10.30 10.93
CA GLY A 200 -16.50 -9.80 9.63
C GLY A 200 -15.77 -8.52 9.22
N ILE A 201 -15.57 -7.59 10.17
CA ILE A 201 -14.75 -6.39 9.95
C ILE A 201 -13.30 -6.77 9.63
N ALA A 202 -12.70 -7.68 10.41
CA ALA A 202 -11.32 -8.11 10.18
C ALA A 202 -11.12 -8.67 8.75
N ALA A 203 -12.01 -9.57 8.32
CA ALA A 203 -11.98 -10.13 6.96
C ALA A 203 -12.14 -9.04 5.89
N LEU A 204 -13.09 -8.11 6.09
CA LEU A 204 -13.34 -7.03 5.15
C LEU A 204 -12.13 -6.08 5.03
N MET A 205 -11.47 -5.76 6.14
CA MET A 205 -10.25 -4.93 6.15
C MET A 205 -9.09 -5.61 5.40
N LEU A 206 -8.93 -6.94 5.51
CA LEU A 206 -7.95 -7.68 4.73
C LEU A 206 -8.29 -7.70 3.24
N VAL A 207 -9.56 -7.92 2.87
CA VAL A 207 -10.01 -7.86 1.46
C VAL A 207 -9.75 -6.47 0.88
N LEU A 208 -10.10 -5.40 1.60
CA LEU A 208 -9.82 -4.04 1.16
C LEU A 208 -8.31 -3.78 1.06
N SER A 209 -7.51 -4.28 1.99
CA SER A 209 -6.04 -4.18 1.96
C SER A 209 -5.45 -4.83 0.70
N LEU A 210 -5.96 -6.01 0.33
CA LEU A 210 -5.58 -6.71 -0.89
C LEU A 210 -5.98 -5.91 -2.14
N LEU A 211 -7.23 -5.45 -2.19
CA LEU A 211 -7.76 -4.70 -3.33
C LEU A 211 -7.03 -3.36 -3.53
N VAL A 212 -6.66 -2.66 -2.45
CA VAL A 212 -5.91 -1.40 -2.53
C VAL A 212 -4.60 -1.58 -3.32
N TRP A 213 -3.90 -2.69 -3.15
CA TRP A 213 -2.68 -2.95 -3.90
C TRP A 213 -2.94 -3.58 -5.26
N TRP A 214 -3.73 -4.65 -5.33
CA TRP A 214 -3.88 -5.42 -6.57
C TRP A 214 -4.88 -4.84 -7.56
N ALA A 215 -5.94 -4.18 -7.10
CA ALA A 215 -6.94 -3.64 -8.00
C ALA A 215 -6.47 -2.35 -8.68
N ARG A 216 -5.65 -1.53 -8.00
CA ARG A 216 -5.16 -0.22 -8.49
C ARG A 216 -4.10 -0.38 -9.59
N PRO A 217 -4.39 -0.07 -10.87
CA PRO A 217 -3.40 -0.16 -11.94
C PRO A 217 -2.22 0.79 -11.73
N SER A 218 -2.45 1.93 -11.07
CA SER A 218 -1.43 2.90 -10.70
C SER A 218 -0.30 2.27 -9.86
N CYS A 219 -0.64 1.36 -8.94
CA CYS A 219 0.33 0.70 -8.07
C CYS A 219 1.26 -0.23 -8.89
N TRP A 220 0.68 -1.03 -9.79
CA TRP A 220 1.42 -1.91 -10.69
C TRP A 220 2.35 -1.16 -11.65
N ASN A 221 1.95 0.01 -12.11
CA ASN A 221 2.77 0.80 -13.03
C ASN A 221 3.95 1.47 -12.35
N VAL A 222 3.78 2.03 -11.15
CA VAL A 222 4.83 2.80 -10.48
C VAL A 222 5.73 1.93 -9.60
N GLN A 223 5.16 0.98 -8.85
CA GLN A 223 5.88 0.19 -7.85
C GLN A 223 5.45 -1.29 -7.83
N PRO A 224 5.55 -2.00 -8.97
CA PRO A 224 5.03 -3.36 -9.14
C PRO A 224 5.48 -4.35 -8.06
N GLY A 225 6.73 -4.24 -7.59
CA GLY A 225 7.20 -5.16 -6.57
C GLY A 225 6.77 -4.82 -5.14
N LEU A 226 6.50 -3.55 -4.78
CA LEU A 226 5.82 -3.26 -3.52
C LEU A 226 4.37 -3.70 -3.59
N THR A 227 3.72 -3.52 -4.76
CA THR A 227 2.36 -3.99 -5.01
C THR A 227 2.21 -5.49 -4.86
N LEU A 228 3.18 -6.26 -5.40
CA LEU A 228 3.19 -7.71 -5.24
C LEU A 228 3.40 -8.10 -3.77
N LEU A 229 4.42 -7.56 -3.10
CA LEU A 229 4.76 -7.95 -1.72
C LEU A 229 3.68 -7.55 -0.71
N PHE A 230 3.23 -6.29 -0.74
CA PHE A 230 2.17 -5.83 0.15
C PHE A 230 0.81 -6.43 -0.20
N GLY A 231 0.53 -6.77 -1.46
CA GLY A 231 -0.69 -7.49 -1.80
C GLY A 231 -0.66 -8.97 -1.40
N LEU A 232 0.51 -9.60 -1.41
CA LEU A 232 0.65 -11.02 -1.06
C LEU A 232 0.40 -11.27 0.43
N LEU A 233 0.78 -10.35 1.32
CA LEU A 233 0.52 -10.48 2.76
C LEU A 233 -0.97 -10.69 3.09
N PRO A 234 -1.90 -9.77 2.75
CA PRO A 234 -3.31 -9.93 3.09
C PRO A 234 -3.95 -11.09 2.32
N ALA A 235 -3.41 -11.47 1.15
CA ALA A 235 -3.85 -12.68 0.45
C ALA A 235 -3.51 -13.94 1.27
N ILE A 236 -2.30 -14.03 1.83
CA ILE A 236 -1.91 -15.14 2.70
C ILE A 236 -2.73 -15.13 4.00
N GLU A 237 -2.90 -13.97 4.64
CA GLU A 237 -3.73 -13.86 5.86
C GLU A 237 -5.19 -14.26 5.61
N LEU A 238 -5.78 -13.87 4.47
CA LEU A 238 -7.11 -14.32 4.08
C LEU A 238 -7.15 -15.83 3.85
N PHE A 239 -6.12 -16.40 3.23
CA PHE A 239 -6.04 -17.84 3.04
C PHE A 239 -5.93 -18.60 4.36
N LEU A 240 -5.15 -18.08 5.31
CA LEU A 240 -5.02 -18.60 6.67
C LEU A 240 -6.31 -18.48 7.49
N SER A 241 -7.16 -17.50 7.18
CA SER A 241 -8.45 -17.35 7.85
C SER A 241 -9.45 -18.46 7.50
N VAL A 242 -9.17 -19.28 6.47
CA VAL A 242 -10.03 -20.41 6.10
C VAL A 242 -9.61 -21.66 6.89
N PRO A 243 -10.45 -22.16 7.81
CA PRO A 243 -10.07 -23.18 8.79
C PRO A 243 -9.79 -24.58 8.20
N THR A 244 -10.05 -24.82 6.92
CA THR A 244 -9.98 -26.15 6.28
C THR A 244 -8.73 -26.39 5.44
N ILE A 245 -7.87 -25.37 5.23
CA ILE A 245 -6.85 -25.46 4.18
C ILE A 245 -5.49 -25.99 4.67
N GLY A 246 -5.13 -25.80 5.95
CA GLY A 246 -3.79 -26.10 6.44
C GLY A 246 -3.73 -26.81 7.78
N THR A 247 -2.71 -27.65 7.95
CA THR A 247 -2.28 -28.17 9.26
C THR A 247 -1.50 -27.09 10.01
N GLY A 248 -1.23 -27.28 11.32
CA GLY A 248 -0.51 -26.31 12.14
C GLY A 248 0.85 -25.89 11.56
N SER A 249 1.59 -26.80 10.93
CA SER A 249 2.87 -26.51 10.26
C SER A 249 2.71 -25.66 9.01
N THR A 250 1.69 -25.93 8.20
CA THR A 250 1.41 -25.13 6.99
C THR A 250 1.01 -23.72 7.38
N ASN A 251 0.16 -23.59 8.39
CA ASN A 251 -0.28 -22.27 8.86
C ASN A 251 0.90 -21.48 9.42
N PHE A 252 1.75 -22.11 10.24
CA PHE A 252 2.97 -21.49 10.76
C PHE A 252 3.89 -21.00 9.64
N TYR A 253 4.24 -21.86 8.68
CA TYR A 253 5.08 -21.48 7.54
C TYR A 253 4.49 -20.33 6.75
N LEU A 254 3.19 -20.37 6.43
CA LEU A 254 2.54 -19.31 5.68
C LEU A 254 2.52 -17.97 6.42
N THR A 255 2.33 -17.96 7.74
CA THR A 255 2.47 -16.73 8.54
C THR A 255 3.89 -16.18 8.49
N GLN A 256 4.92 -17.02 8.55
CA GLN A 256 6.30 -16.56 8.38
C GLN A 256 6.53 -15.98 6.98
N VAL A 257 5.99 -16.62 5.95
CA VAL A 257 6.07 -16.10 4.57
C VAL A 257 5.35 -14.74 4.45
N SER A 258 4.20 -14.55 5.11
CA SER A 258 3.49 -13.27 5.11
C SER A 258 4.35 -12.17 5.75
N LEU A 259 4.95 -12.43 6.91
CA LEU A 259 5.85 -11.52 7.61
C LEU A 259 7.13 -11.21 6.82
N LEU A 260 7.73 -12.21 6.18
CA LEU A 260 8.87 -12.02 5.28
C LEU A 260 8.51 -11.10 4.11
N CYS A 261 7.34 -11.30 3.50
CA CYS A 261 6.87 -10.43 2.42
C CYS A 261 6.70 -8.97 2.89
N PHE A 262 6.16 -8.78 4.10
CA PHE A 262 6.07 -7.46 4.72
C PHE A 262 7.44 -6.83 4.91
N LEU A 263 8.39 -7.57 5.49
CA LEU A 263 9.74 -7.10 5.77
C LEU A 263 10.46 -6.68 4.48
N LEU A 264 10.39 -7.51 3.44
CA LEU A 264 10.98 -7.21 2.13
C LEU A 264 10.34 -5.95 1.51
N ALA A 265 9.02 -5.76 1.69
CA ALA A 265 8.34 -4.55 1.22
C ALA A 265 8.83 -3.30 1.98
N LEU A 266 8.97 -3.37 3.30
CA LEU A 266 9.49 -2.28 4.14
C LEU A 266 10.95 -1.95 3.79
N MET A 267 11.80 -2.96 3.60
CA MET A 267 13.19 -2.76 3.16
C MET A 267 13.24 -2.06 1.79
N ARG A 268 12.36 -2.44 0.87
CA ARG A 268 12.28 -1.79 -0.45
C ARG A 268 11.81 -0.34 -0.34
N LEU A 269 10.86 -0.05 0.55
CA LEU A 269 10.42 1.31 0.84
C LEU A 269 11.57 2.15 1.39
N LEU A 270 12.34 1.62 2.34
CA LEU A 270 13.54 2.26 2.90
C LEU A 270 14.62 2.55 1.84
N GLN A 271 14.87 1.58 0.95
CA GLN A 271 15.81 1.78 -0.17
C GLN A 271 15.34 2.88 -1.11
N GLY A 272 14.03 2.96 -1.39
CA GLY A 272 13.43 4.03 -2.19
C GLY A 272 13.60 5.42 -1.55
N MET A 273 13.58 5.49 -0.22
CA MET A 273 13.80 6.73 0.53
C MET A 273 15.27 7.19 0.48
N LYS A 274 16.24 6.28 0.63
CA LYS A 274 17.68 6.63 0.66
C LYS A 274 18.20 7.14 -0.69
N ARG A 275 17.56 6.78 -1.80
CA ARG A 275 17.94 7.23 -3.15
C ARG A 275 17.48 8.66 -3.48
N ARG A 276 16.75 9.32 -2.58
CA ARG A 276 16.27 10.70 -2.71
C ARG A 276 17.01 11.63 -1.76
#